data_AF-A0A913YHD7-F1
#
_entry.id   AF-A0A913YHD7-F1
#
_cell.length_a   1.000
_cell.length_b   1.000
_cell.length_c   1.000
_cell.angle_alpha   90.00
_cell.angle_beta   90.00
_cell.angle_gamma   90.00
#
_symmetry.space_group_name_H-M   'P 1'
#
loop_
_entity.id
_entity.type
_entity.pdbx_description
1 polymer ?
#
loop_
_entity_poly.entity_id
_entity_poly.type
_entity_poly.pdbx_seq_one_letter_code
_entity_poly.pdbx_strand_id
1 'polypeptide(L)'
;MKEWIDIINLVAATFSSPPLAAPVGSSKRFQRPVLPFSKTRLTLVKQIEHHEKKAKESQDDLIACLQSEPRNGSSRDLQEWQEKRDFFEYEYKRYMTYVSCLRGSKLESKMREKSKTEARGCTQVVLPSEWSYGEHTI
;
A
#
# COMPACT_ATOMS: atom_id res chain seq x y z
N MET A 1 22.14 14.35 -2.95
CA MET A 1 21.80 14.07 -1.53
C MET A 1 20.38 13.51 -1.32
N LYS A 2 19.48 13.44 -2.33
CA LYS A 2 18.15 12.82 -2.19
C LYS A 2 18.12 11.30 -2.44
N GLU A 3 19.02 10.77 -3.27
CA GLU A 3 18.99 9.35 -3.67
C GLU A 3 19.02 8.35 -2.50
N TRP A 4 19.87 8.55 -1.49
CA TRP A 4 19.94 7.62 -0.35
C TRP A 4 18.64 7.56 0.45
N ILE A 5 17.91 8.68 0.53
CA ILE A 5 16.60 8.78 1.18
C ILE A 5 15.58 7.97 0.37
N ASP A 6 15.61 8.12 -0.95
CA ASP A 6 14.69 7.42 -1.85
C ASP A 6 14.91 5.90 -1.83
N ILE A 7 16.16 5.45 -1.72
CA ILE A 7 16.47 4.02 -1.56
C ILE A 7 15.94 3.49 -0.23
N ILE A 8 16.16 4.20 0.88
CA ILE A 8 15.63 3.80 2.18
C ILE A 8 14.10 3.73 2.14
N ASN A 9 13.45 4.75 1.58
CA ASN A 9 11.99 4.79 1.46
C ASN A 9 11.45 3.68 0.56
N LEU A 10 12.14 3.34 -0.53
CA LEU A 10 11.76 2.24 -1.40
C LEU A 10 11.86 0.88 -0.68
N VAL A 11 12.95 0.64 0.05
CA VAL A 11 13.12 -0.58 0.85
C VAL A 11 12.05 -0.66 1.93
N ALA A 12 11.81 0.43 2.66
CA ALA A 12 10.75 0.50 3.67
C ALA A 12 9.36 0.26 3.05
N ALA A 13 9.05 0.86 1.91
CA ALA A 13 7.78 0.66 1.21
C ALA A 13 7.59 -0.80 0.75
N THR A 14 8.67 -1.45 0.31
CA THR A 14 8.64 -2.83 -0.19
C THR A 14 8.46 -3.84 0.92
N PHE A 15 9.08 -3.63 2.09
CA PHE A 15 9.10 -4.62 3.17
C PHE A 15 8.21 -4.30 4.36
N SER A 16 7.62 -3.11 4.41
CA SER A 16 6.68 -2.70 5.46
C SER A 16 5.50 -3.66 5.53
N SER A 17 5.30 -4.22 6.71
CA SER A 17 4.26 -5.19 7.00
C SER A 17 3.01 -4.50 7.57
N PRO A 18 1.82 -5.09 7.38
CA PRO A 18 0.59 -4.56 7.96
C PRO A 18 0.73 -4.43 9.48
N PRO A 19 0.44 -3.26 10.08
CA PRO A 19 0.52 -3.08 11.53
C PRO A 19 -0.27 -4.16 12.26
N LEU A 20 0.25 -4.69 13.36
CA LEU A 20 -0.55 -5.57 14.21
C LEU A 20 -1.69 -4.74 14.82
N ALA A 21 -2.84 -5.38 15.02
CA ALA A 21 -3.94 -4.76 15.73
C ALA A 21 -3.42 -4.24 17.08
N ALA A 22 -3.77 -3.00 17.44
CA ALA A 22 -3.36 -2.43 18.71
C ALA A 22 -3.76 -3.38 19.85
N PRO A 23 -2.91 -3.59 20.87
CA PRO A 23 -3.24 -4.42 22.00
C PRO A 23 -4.59 -3.98 22.59
N VAL A 24 -5.58 -4.87 22.57
CA VAL A 24 -6.87 -4.66 23.23
C VAL A 24 -6.70 -4.84 24.73
N GLY A 25 -6.14 -3.82 25.39
CA GLY A 25 -6.13 -3.68 26.84
C GLY A 25 -7.30 -2.80 27.32
N SER A 26 -7.61 -2.85 28.62
CA SER A 26 -8.70 -2.06 29.24
C SER A 26 -8.48 -0.54 29.25
N SER A 27 -7.37 -0.04 28.70
CA SER A 27 -7.10 1.39 28.60
C SER A 27 -7.91 2.02 27.46
N LYS A 28 -8.84 2.92 27.81
CA LYS A 28 -9.59 3.79 26.87
C LYS A 28 -8.71 4.85 26.16
N ARG A 29 -7.38 4.77 26.24
CA ARG A 29 -6.45 5.81 25.77
C ARG A 29 -5.87 5.46 24.40
N PHE A 30 -5.50 6.49 23.66
CA PHE A 30 -4.76 6.32 22.41
C PHE A 30 -3.44 5.58 22.67
N GLN A 31 -3.17 4.54 21.88
CA GLN A 31 -1.91 3.82 21.91
C GLN A 31 -1.41 3.65 20.48
N ARG A 32 -0.12 3.91 20.26
CA ARG A 32 0.49 3.69 18.94
C ARG A 32 0.51 2.18 18.64
N PRO A 33 0.07 1.75 17.45
CA PRO A 33 0.13 0.34 17.05
C PRO A 33 1.56 -0.20 17.13
N VAL A 34 1.72 -1.42 17.64
CA VAL A 34 3.02 -2.09 17.69
C VAL A 34 3.37 -2.55 16.28
N LEU A 35 4.58 -2.22 15.82
CA LEU A 35 5.03 -2.65 14.49
C LEU A 35 5.33 -4.16 14.49
N PRO A 36 4.87 -4.90 13.47
CA PRO A 36 5.26 -6.30 13.28
C PRO A 36 6.77 -6.44 13.05
N PHE A 37 7.36 -7.50 13.59
CA PHE A 37 8.79 -7.85 13.40
C PHE A 37 9.05 -8.57 12.05
N SER A 38 8.00 -9.02 11.35
CA SER A 38 8.12 -9.81 10.12
C SER A 38 7.90 -8.98 8.86
N LYS A 39 8.62 -9.25 7.77
CA LYS A 39 8.41 -8.60 6.45
C LYS A 39 7.04 -8.95 5.85
N THR A 40 6.50 -8.07 5.00
CA THR A 40 5.29 -8.37 4.20
C THR A 40 5.48 -9.61 3.30
N ARG A 41 4.40 -10.36 3.07
CA ARG A 41 4.33 -11.47 2.10
C ARG A 41 3.51 -11.09 0.85
N LEU A 42 3.11 -9.83 0.74
CA LEU A 42 2.30 -9.33 -0.38
C LEU A 42 3.16 -9.22 -1.64
N THR A 43 2.52 -9.41 -2.79
CA THR A 43 3.12 -9.04 -4.08
C THR A 43 3.21 -7.53 -4.19
N LEU A 44 4.06 -7.01 -5.09
CA LEU A 44 4.24 -5.56 -5.26
C LEU A 44 2.92 -4.82 -5.53
N VAL A 45 2.05 -5.38 -6.39
CA VAL A 45 0.73 -4.82 -6.69
C VAL A 45 -0.14 -4.75 -5.44
N LYS A 46 -0.24 -5.85 -4.69
CA LYS A 46 -1.02 -5.90 -3.45
C LYS A 46 -0.44 -5.00 -2.35
N GLN A 47 0.88 -4.81 -2.34
CA GLN A 47 1.56 -3.91 -1.43
C GLN A 47 1.20 -2.45 -1.72
N ILE A 48 1.16 -2.06 -3.01
CA ILE A 48 0.73 -0.72 -3.44
C ILE A 48 -0.74 -0.49 -3.03
N GLU A 49 -1.64 -1.44 -3.35
CA GLU A 49 -3.06 -1.37 -2.96
C GLU A 49 -3.24 -1.26 -1.44
N HIS A 50 -2.47 -2.03 -0.67
CA HIS A 50 -2.48 -1.97 0.79
C HIS A 50 -2.09 -0.58 1.29
N HIS A 51 -1.00 0.00 0.78
CA HIS A 51 -0.55 1.33 1.18
C HIS A 51 -1.55 2.42 0.81
N GLU A 52 -2.20 2.32 -0.35
CA GLU A 52 -3.26 3.25 -0.76
C GLU A 52 -4.46 3.19 0.18
N LYS A 53 -4.89 1.97 0.53
CA LYS A 53 -5.96 1.76 1.51
C LYS A 53 -5.60 2.37 2.86
N LYS A 54 -4.38 2.12 3.35
CA LYS A 54 -3.91 2.65 4.64
C LYS A 54 -3.77 4.17 4.63
N ALA A 55 -3.32 4.77 3.52
CA ALA A 55 -3.27 6.21 3.36
C ALA A 55 -4.69 6.81 3.49
N LYS A 56 -5.67 6.22 2.80
CA LYS A 56 -7.07 6.65 2.88
C LYS A 56 -7.63 6.50 4.30
N GLU A 57 -7.47 5.34 4.93
CA GLU A 57 -7.90 5.12 6.32
C GLU A 57 -7.29 6.17 7.28
N SER A 58 -5.98 6.43 7.15
CA SER A 58 -5.30 7.42 8.01
C SER A 58 -5.77 8.85 7.74
N GLN A 59 -6.11 9.17 6.49
CA GLN A 59 -6.69 10.47 6.11
C GLN A 59 -8.08 10.64 6.71
N ASP A 60 -8.94 9.63 6.59
CA ASP A 60 -10.30 9.65 7.15
C ASP A 60 -10.25 9.79 8.68
N ASP A 61 -9.35 9.04 9.34
CA ASP A 61 -9.11 9.13 10.78
C ASP A 61 -8.57 10.51 11.20
N LEU A 62 -7.68 11.12 10.41
CA LEU A 62 -7.18 12.47 10.66
C LEU A 62 -8.31 13.50 10.56
N ILE A 63 -9.17 13.40 9.54
CA ILE A 63 -10.33 14.29 9.38
C ILE A 63 -11.27 14.15 10.58
N ALA A 64 -11.59 12.92 11.00
CA ALA A 64 -12.41 12.68 12.18
C ALA A 64 -11.75 13.20 13.47
N CYS A 65 -10.42 13.09 13.59
CA CYS A 65 -9.67 13.65 14.71
C CYS A 65 -9.78 15.18 14.74
N LEU A 66 -9.62 15.85 13.60
CA LEU A 66 -9.74 17.32 13.51
C LEU A 66 -11.16 17.80 13.84
N GLN A 67 -12.19 17.04 13.49
CA GLN A 67 -13.58 17.34 13.85
C GLN A 67 -13.87 17.19 15.35
N SER A 68 -13.06 16.41 16.07
CA SER A 68 -13.21 16.13 17.51
C SER A 68 -12.23 16.92 18.39
N GLU A 69 -11.74 18.07 17.90
CA GLU A 69 -10.86 18.96 18.67
C GLU A 69 -11.51 19.39 20.02
N PRO A 70 -10.84 19.15 21.16
CA PRO A 70 -11.34 19.55 22.47
C PRO A 70 -11.43 21.07 22.58
N ARG A 71 -12.67 21.61 22.58
CA ARG A 71 -12.89 23.06 22.78
C ARG A 71 -12.73 23.47 24.24
N ASN A 72 -13.19 22.61 25.14
CA ASN A 72 -13.09 22.76 26.60
C ASN A 72 -12.60 21.42 27.15
N GLY A 73 -11.31 21.31 27.45
CA GLY A 73 -10.70 20.08 27.95
C GLY A 73 -9.55 20.41 28.89
N SER A 74 -9.14 19.43 29.69
CA SER A 74 -7.92 19.58 30.49
C SER A 74 -6.71 19.68 29.55
N SER A 75 -5.59 20.23 30.06
CA SER A 75 -4.32 20.22 29.32
C SER A 75 -3.93 18.81 28.86
N ARG A 76 -4.34 17.78 29.60
CA ARG A 76 -4.09 16.38 29.28
C ARG A 76 -4.93 15.92 28.09
N ASP A 77 -6.21 16.27 28.04
CA ASP A 77 -7.09 15.91 26.93
C ASP A 77 -6.62 16.53 25.62
N LEU A 78 -6.14 17.77 25.68
CA LEU A 78 -5.58 18.46 24.52
C LEU A 78 -4.29 17.78 24.04
N GLN A 79 -3.42 17.35 24.95
CA GLN A 79 -2.21 16.61 24.61
C GLN A 79 -2.53 15.26 23.95
N GLU A 80 -3.47 14.50 24.51
CA GLU A 80 -3.89 13.21 23.95
C GLU A 80 -4.50 13.38 22.53
N TRP A 81 -5.26 14.45 22.31
CA TRP A 81 -5.78 14.79 20.97
C TRP A 81 -4.65 15.17 19.99
N GLN A 82 -3.69 16.00 20.42
CA GLN A 82 -2.55 16.39 19.59
C GLN A 82 -1.72 15.17 19.18
N GLU A 83 -1.42 14.27 20.13
CA GLU A 83 -0.67 13.04 19.87
C GLU A 83 -1.38 12.14 18.84
N LYS A 84 -2.71 12.04 18.92
CA LYS A 84 -3.54 11.29 17.97
C LYS A 84 -3.55 11.93 16.58
N ARG A 85 -3.70 13.25 16.51
CA ARG A 85 -3.63 14.02 15.25
C ARG A 85 -2.27 13.84 14.56
N ASP A 86 -1.19 14.05 15.30
CA ASP A 86 0.18 13.98 14.76
C ASP A 86 0.51 12.58 14.28
N PHE A 87 0.01 11.56 14.98
CA PHE A 87 0.13 10.18 14.53
C PHE A 87 -0.56 9.94 13.19
N PHE A 88 -1.84 10.31 13.04
CA PHE A 88 -2.55 10.07 11.77
C PHE A 88 -1.97 10.88 10.61
N GLU A 89 -1.53 12.11 10.87
CA GLU A 89 -0.86 12.92 9.86
C GLU A 89 0.45 12.27 9.41
N TYR A 90 1.26 11.78 10.36
CA TYR A 90 2.47 11.05 10.05
C TYR A 90 2.20 9.77 9.25
N GLU A 91 1.23 8.95 9.67
CA GLU A 91 0.88 7.71 8.98
C GLU A 91 0.40 7.99 7.55
N TYR A 92 -0.47 8.99 7.35
CA TYR A 92 -0.91 9.42 6.03
C TYR A 92 0.28 9.80 5.13
N LYS A 93 1.16 10.69 5.60
CA LYS A 93 2.35 11.13 4.85
C LYS A 93 3.29 9.95 4.53
N ARG A 94 3.47 9.02 5.47
CA ARG A 94 4.30 7.83 5.28
C ARG A 94 3.75 6.94 4.18
N TYR A 95 2.47 6.58 4.24
CA TYR A 95 1.86 5.71 3.24
C TYR A 95 1.80 6.36 1.86
N MET A 96 1.53 7.67 1.77
CA MET A 96 1.62 8.41 0.52
C MET A 96 3.03 8.35 -0.08
N THR A 97 4.06 8.52 0.75
CA THR A 97 5.46 8.40 0.30
C THR A 97 5.74 6.99 -0.23
N TYR A 98 5.27 5.95 0.45
CA TYR A 98 5.45 4.56 0.00
C TYR A 98 4.78 4.29 -1.34
N VAL A 99 3.55 4.77 -1.54
CA VAL A 99 2.85 4.66 -2.82
C VAL A 99 3.64 5.36 -3.93
N SER A 100 4.10 6.58 -3.70
CA SER A 100 4.90 7.34 -4.67
C SER A 100 6.21 6.62 -5.02
N CYS A 101 6.93 6.10 -4.03
CA CYS A 101 8.18 5.36 -4.25
C CYS A 101 7.95 4.08 -5.06
N LEU A 102 6.92 3.29 -4.72
CA LEU A 102 6.67 2.02 -5.41
C LEU A 102 6.18 2.23 -6.84
N ARG A 103 5.24 3.15 -7.07
CA ARG A 103 4.73 3.46 -8.42
C ARG A 103 5.80 4.08 -9.34
N GLY A 104 6.73 4.86 -8.78
CA GLY A 104 7.86 5.42 -9.52
C GLY A 104 9.07 4.48 -9.68
N SER A 105 9.01 3.28 -9.10
CA SER A 105 10.16 2.38 -9.06
C SER A 105 10.33 1.55 -10.33
N LYS A 106 11.58 1.23 -10.65
CA LYS A 106 11.92 0.24 -11.70
C LYS A 106 11.33 -1.15 -11.41
N LEU A 107 10.96 -1.45 -10.16
CA LEU A 107 10.31 -2.70 -9.77
C LEU A 107 8.90 -2.81 -10.36
N GLU A 108 8.10 -1.74 -10.29
CA GLU A 108 6.76 -1.71 -10.91
C GLU A 108 6.89 -1.87 -12.43
N SER A 109 7.82 -1.14 -13.05
CA SER A 109 8.00 -1.18 -14.50
C SER A 109 8.36 -2.59 -15.00
N LYS A 110 9.24 -3.30 -14.28
CA LYS A 110 9.60 -4.69 -14.58
C LYS A 110 8.42 -5.64 -14.40
N MET A 111 7.59 -5.46 -13.37
CA MET A 111 6.40 -6.29 -13.17
C MET A 111 5.37 -6.06 -14.27
N ARG A 112 5.13 -4.81 -14.64
CA ARG A 112 4.22 -4.44 -15.74
C ARG A 112 4.69 -4.98 -17.09
N GLU A 113 5.99 -4.95 -17.36
CA GLU A 113 6.58 -5.52 -18.58
C GLU A 113 6.42 -7.05 -18.61
N LYS A 114 6.71 -7.74 -17.50
CA LYS A 114 6.50 -9.18 -17.38
C LYS A 114 5.06 -9.58 -17.68
N SER A 115 4.08 -8.90 -17.10
CA SER A 115 2.66 -9.18 -17.35
C SER A 115 2.26 -8.95 -18.82
N LYS A 116 2.84 -7.94 -19.50
CA LYS A 116 2.61 -7.73 -20.94
C LYS A 116 3.18 -8.84 -21.79
N THR A 117 4.37 -9.33 -21.46
CA THR A 117 5.02 -10.44 -22.19
C THR A 117 4.24 -11.75 -22.01
N GLU A 118 3.75 -12.03 -20.80
CA GLU A 118 2.90 -13.19 -20.51
C GLU A 118 1.54 -13.12 -21.24
N ALA A 119 0.89 -11.95 -21.26
CA ALA A 119 -0.35 -11.74 -21.99
C ALA A 119 -0.20 -11.91 -23.52
N ARG A 120 0.95 -11.48 -24.07
CA ARG A 120 1.31 -11.70 -25.49
C ARG A 120 1.55 -13.17 -25.81
N GLY A 121 2.19 -13.92 -24.91
CA GLY A 121 2.37 -15.37 -25.08
C GLY A 121 1.04 -16.13 -25.09
N CYS A 122 0.06 -15.72 -24.28
CA CYS A 122 -1.28 -16.34 -24.25
C CYS A 122 -2.12 -16.05 -25.51
N THR A 123 -1.88 -14.94 -26.20
CA THR A 123 -2.61 -14.57 -27.42
C THR A 123 -2.05 -15.21 -28.69
N GLN A 124 -0.93 -15.94 -28.61
CA GLN A 124 -0.26 -16.54 -29.77
C GLN A 124 -0.62 -18.01 -30.02
N VAL A 125 -1.55 -18.60 -29.26
CA VAL A 125 -2.15 -19.91 -29.57
C VAL A 125 -3.44 -19.71 -30.37
N VAL A 126 -3.31 -19.16 -31.57
CA VAL A 126 -4.36 -19.27 -32.60
C VAL A 126 -4.01 -20.51 -33.43
N LEU A 127 -4.89 -21.51 -33.38
CA LEU A 127 -4.80 -22.78 -34.11
C LEU A 127 -4.51 -22.54 -35.61
N PRO A 128 -3.58 -23.28 -36.24
CA PRO A 128 -3.43 -23.26 -37.70
C PRO A 128 -4.72 -23.75 -38.37
N SER A 129 -5.34 -22.89 -39.17
CA SER A 129 -6.54 -23.18 -39.95
C SER A 129 -6.19 -23.88 -41.28
N GLU A 130 -5.56 -25.05 -41.22
CA GLU A 130 -5.25 -25.84 -42.42
C GLU A 130 -5.60 -27.32 -42.23
N TRP A 131 -6.87 -27.65 -42.48
CA TRP A 131 -7.29 -28.97 -42.98
C TRP A 131 -8.26 -28.73 -44.12
N SER A 132 -7.72 -28.41 -45.30
CA SER A 132 -8.49 -28.42 -46.54
C SER A 132 -8.66 -29.88 -46.96
N TYR A 133 -9.81 -30.48 -46.62
CA TYR A 133 -10.17 -31.80 -47.14
C TYR A 133 -10.57 -31.63 -48.61
N GLY A 134 -9.72 -32.13 -49.50
CA GLY A 134 -10.01 -32.22 -50.93
C GLY A 134 -11.12 -33.23 -51.18
N GLU A 135 -12.20 -32.78 -51.82
CA GLU A 135 -13.21 -33.65 -52.41
C GLU A 135 -12.67 -34.25 -53.71
N HIS A 136 -12.46 -35.57 -53.72
CA HIS A 136 -12.21 -36.34 -54.93
C HIS A 136 -13.54 -36.68 -55.59
N THR A 137 -13.78 -36.10 -56.76
CA THR A 137 -14.83 -36.49 -57.71
C THR A 137 -14.56 -37.90 -58.27
N ILE A 138 -15.52 -38.82 -58.14
CA ILE A 138 -15.93 -39.79 -59.18
C ILE A 138 -17.44 -39.96 -59.08
#